data_AF-A0A358L679-F1
#
_entry.id   AF-A0A358L679-F1
#
_cell.length_a   1.000
_cell.length_b   1.000
_cell.length_c   1.000
_cell.angle_alpha   90.00
_cell.angle_beta   90.00
_cell.angle_gamma   90.00
#
_symmetry.space_group_name_H-M   'P 1'
#
loop_
_entity.id
_entity.type
_entity.pdbx_description
1 polymer ?
#
loop_
_entity_poly.entity_id
_entity_poly.type
_entity_poly.pdbx_seq_one_letter_code
_entity_poly.pdbx_strand_id
1 'polypeptide(L)'
;LAVRQQHIVPLLATAGGNSGKVLQTDTGFVAVSWTFPQGTLSIALNIGEKTQPLPTMPGETIFSWPPALTELPQHAILVRLAPGENA
;
A
#
# COMPACT_ATOMS: atom_id res chain seq x y z
N LEU A 1 -14.79 -5.61 -0.85
CA LEU A 1 -14.80 -5.74 0.63
C LEU A 1 -13.97 -6.90 1.16
N ALA A 2 -13.97 -8.08 0.51
CA ALA A 2 -13.27 -9.28 1.02
C ALA A 2 -11.78 -9.04 1.36
N VAL A 3 -11.01 -8.41 0.46
CA VAL A 3 -9.58 -8.07 0.68
C VAL A 3 -9.37 -7.30 1.98
N ARG A 4 -10.22 -6.30 2.26
CA ARG A 4 -10.12 -5.50 3.49
C ARG A 4 -10.32 -6.36 4.74
N GLN A 5 -11.35 -7.20 4.74
CA GLN A 5 -11.66 -8.08 5.88
C GLN A 5 -10.54 -9.10 6.11
N GLN A 6 -9.98 -9.66 5.04
CA GLN A 6 -8.96 -10.69 5.12
C GLN A 6 -7.58 -10.16 5.53
N HIS A 7 -7.15 -9.01 4.97
CA HIS A 7 -5.76 -8.54 5.12
C HIS A 7 -5.59 -7.28 5.96
N ILE A 8 -6.58 -6.39 5.98
CA ILE A 8 -6.43 -5.06 6.61
C ILE A 8 -6.99 -5.06 8.03
N VAL A 9 -8.21 -5.57 8.23
CA VAL A 9 -8.88 -5.58 9.53
C VAL A 9 -8.05 -6.23 10.65
N PRO A 10 -7.36 -7.37 10.43
CA PRO A 10 -6.52 -7.98 11.47
C PRO A 10 -5.39 -7.06 11.98
N LEU A 11 -4.84 -6.20 11.09
CA LEU A 11 -3.76 -5.28 11.44
C LEU A 11 -4.22 -4.16 12.39
N LEU A 12 -5.51 -3.80 12.33
CA LEU A 12 -6.04 -2.64 13.05
C LEU A 12 -6.24 -2.89 14.55
N ALA A 13 -6.39 -4.15 14.97
CA ALA A 13 -6.62 -4.51 16.38
C ALA A 13 -5.49 -4.07 17.31
N THR A 14 -4.26 -3.95 16.76
CA THR A 14 -3.05 -3.58 17.50
C THR A 14 -2.38 -2.32 16.94
N ALA A 15 -3.09 -1.60 16.06
CA ALA A 15 -2.55 -0.40 15.44
C ALA A 15 -2.39 0.73 16.47
N GLY A 16 -1.17 1.20 16.64
CA GLY A 16 -0.87 2.41 17.41
C GLY A 16 -1.24 3.68 16.64
N GLY A 17 -1.33 4.79 17.36
CA GLY A 17 -1.35 6.13 16.73
C GLY A 17 -0.03 6.42 16.00
N ASN A 18 -0.07 7.28 14.99
CA ASN A 18 1.11 7.75 14.24
C ASN A 18 1.92 6.64 13.52
N SER A 19 1.31 5.48 13.21
CA SER A 19 1.96 4.42 12.43
C SER A 19 2.15 4.74 10.94
N GLY A 20 1.58 5.85 10.46
CA GLY A 20 1.57 6.22 9.04
C GLY A 20 2.80 7.03 8.62
N LYS A 21 3.30 6.78 7.41
CA LYS A 21 4.43 7.48 6.79
C LYS A 21 4.13 7.78 5.32
N VAL A 22 4.47 8.99 4.87
CA VAL A 22 4.51 9.32 3.44
C VAL A 22 5.80 8.76 2.84
N LEU A 23 5.67 7.95 1.79
CA LEU A 23 6.81 7.41 1.05
C LEU A 23 7.22 8.34 -0.09
N GLN A 24 6.24 8.79 -0.89
CA GLN A 24 6.45 9.69 -2.02
C GLN A 24 5.13 10.37 -2.40
N THR A 25 5.20 11.59 -2.91
CA THR A 25 4.05 12.33 -3.44
C THR A 25 4.46 13.11 -4.67
N ASP A 26 3.53 13.27 -5.59
CA ASP A 26 3.62 14.21 -6.72
C ASP A 26 2.20 14.65 -7.09
N THR A 27 2.06 15.54 -8.07
CA THR A 27 0.76 15.96 -8.60
C THR A 27 0.01 14.74 -9.13
N GLY A 28 -1.13 14.44 -8.51
CA GLY A 28 -1.96 13.28 -8.87
C GLY A 28 -1.38 11.93 -8.42
N PHE A 29 -0.35 11.90 -7.56
CA PHE A 29 0.27 10.67 -7.08
C PHE A 29 0.55 10.71 -5.57
N VAL A 30 0.23 9.61 -4.88
CA VAL A 30 0.56 9.43 -3.46
C VAL A 30 0.97 7.99 -3.19
N ALA A 31 2.02 7.82 -2.40
CA ALA A 31 2.40 6.56 -1.81
C ALA A 31 2.61 6.72 -0.30
N VAL A 32 1.96 5.86 0.48
CA VAL A 32 1.97 5.88 1.94
C VAL A 32 2.15 4.47 2.48
N SER A 33 2.73 4.37 3.67
CA SER A 33 2.81 3.11 4.41
C SER A 33 2.31 3.27 5.84
N TRP A 34 1.88 2.16 6.41
CA TRP A 34 1.63 2.01 7.83
C TRP A 34 2.41 0.81 8.35
N THR A 35 3.20 1.03 9.40
CA THR A 35 3.89 -0.07 10.09
C THR A 35 3.13 -0.40 11.36
N PHE A 36 2.53 -1.58 11.37
CA PHE A 36 1.83 -2.17 12.52
C PHE A 36 2.64 -3.33 13.10
N PRO A 37 2.37 -3.76 14.35
CA PRO A 37 3.06 -4.93 14.92
C PRO A 37 2.92 -6.21 14.07
N GLN A 38 1.76 -6.39 13.41
CA GLN A 38 1.45 -7.57 12.59
C GLN A 38 1.90 -7.44 11.13
N GLY A 39 2.39 -6.27 10.70
CA GLY A 39 2.86 -6.10 9.32
C GLY A 39 2.92 -4.65 8.85
N THR A 40 3.54 -4.47 7.67
CA THR A 40 3.62 -3.18 7.00
C THR A 40 2.70 -3.15 5.79
N LEU A 41 1.66 -2.32 5.85
CA LEU A 41 0.74 -2.05 4.73
C LEU A 41 1.29 -0.88 3.92
N SER A 42 1.33 -1.00 2.61
CA SER A 42 1.70 0.10 1.71
C SER A 42 0.65 0.27 0.62
N ILE A 43 0.33 1.52 0.28
CA ILE A 43 -0.59 1.88 -0.79
C ILE A 43 0.09 2.92 -1.69
N ALA A 44 0.06 2.69 -2.99
CA ALA A 44 0.37 3.69 -4.00
C ALA A 44 -0.84 3.92 -4.90
N LEU A 45 -1.19 5.19 -5.13
CA LEU A 45 -2.33 5.61 -5.93
C LEU A 45 -1.87 6.67 -6.94
N ASN A 46 -2.14 6.44 -8.21
CA ASN A 46 -1.90 7.38 -9.29
C ASN A 46 -3.22 7.74 -9.96
N ILE A 47 -3.66 8.97 -9.79
CA ILE A 47 -4.80 9.57 -10.48
C ILE A 47 -4.37 10.57 -11.55
N GLY A 48 -3.06 10.80 -11.71
CA GLY A 48 -2.49 11.66 -12.72
C GLY A 48 -2.47 11.03 -14.12
N GLU A 49 -2.02 11.82 -15.09
CA GLU A 49 -2.02 11.47 -16.52
C GLU A 49 -0.75 10.72 -16.97
N LYS A 50 0.25 10.58 -16.09
CA LYS A 50 1.55 9.97 -16.41
C LYS A 50 1.79 8.75 -15.54
N THR A 51 2.42 7.73 -16.11
CA THR A 51 2.94 6.59 -15.35
C THR A 51 3.96 7.06 -14.32
N GLN A 52 3.87 6.53 -13.11
CA GLN A 52 4.76 6.84 -12.00
C GLN A 52 5.60 5.60 -11.62
N PRO A 53 6.89 5.77 -11.32
CA PRO A 53 7.69 4.68 -10.75
C PRO A 53 7.15 4.32 -9.36
N LEU A 54 7.18 3.03 -9.04
CA LEU A 54 6.79 2.57 -7.71
C LEU A 54 7.93 2.83 -6.70
N PRO A 55 7.66 3.49 -5.55
CA PRO A 55 8.64 3.58 -4.49
C PRO A 55 8.84 2.20 -3.86
N THR A 56 9.87 2.06 -3.03
CA THR A 56 10.12 0.83 -2.26
C THR A 56 8.93 0.55 -1.33
N MET A 57 8.20 -0.53 -1.63
CA MET A 57 7.07 -1.02 -0.85
C MET A 57 7.27 -2.52 -0.60
N PRO A 58 7.64 -2.95 0.61
CA PRO A 58 7.93 -4.35 0.88
C PRO A 58 6.66 -5.22 0.84
N GLY A 59 6.86 -6.54 0.75
CA GLY A 59 5.78 -7.52 0.86
C GLY A 59 5.08 -7.88 -0.44
N GLU A 60 3.99 -8.62 -0.35
CA GLU A 60 3.26 -9.15 -1.50
C GLU A 60 2.13 -8.23 -1.95
N THR A 61 1.74 -8.30 -3.22
CA THR A 61 0.59 -7.56 -3.75
C THR A 61 -0.71 -8.22 -3.31
N ILE A 62 -1.45 -7.56 -2.42
CA ILE A 62 -2.77 -8.03 -1.95
C ILE A 62 -3.92 -7.43 -2.76
N PHE A 63 -3.67 -6.32 -3.47
CA PHE A 63 -4.60 -5.75 -4.42
C PHE A 63 -3.87 -4.90 -5.46
N SER A 64 -4.29 -4.97 -6.71
CA SER A 64 -3.84 -4.07 -7.76
C SER A 64 -4.97 -3.83 -8.75
N TRP A 65 -5.05 -2.59 -9.24
CA TRP A 65 -5.89 -2.23 -10.37
C TRP A 65 -5.16 -1.22 -11.25
N PRO A 66 -4.92 -1.50 -12.54
CA PRO A 66 -5.08 -2.81 -13.21
C PRO A 66 -4.29 -3.96 -12.54
N PRO A 67 -4.54 -5.24 -12.85
CA PRO A 67 -3.79 -6.35 -12.27
C PRO A 67 -2.34 -6.44 -12.79
N ALA A 68 -1.45 -7.07 -12.02
CA ALA A 68 -0.07 -7.42 -12.40
C ALA A 68 0.82 -6.21 -12.79
N LEU A 69 0.79 -5.17 -11.96
CA LEU A 69 1.56 -3.93 -12.16
C LEU A 69 3.04 -4.08 -11.76
N THR A 70 3.95 -3.71 -12.67
CA THR A 70 5.38 -3.47 -12.39
C THR A 70 5.72 -1.99 -12.20
N GLU A 71 4.84 -1.11 -12.68
CA GLU A 71 4.86 0.34 -12.55
C GLU A 71 3.45 0.84 -12.23
N LEU A 72 3.26 2.11 -11.89
CA LEU A 72 1.94 2.65 -11.57
C LEU A 72 1.41 3.52 -12.73
N PRO A 73 0.67 2.95 -13.69
CA PRO A 73 0.11 3.71 -14.81
C PRO A 73 -0.95 4.71 -14.33
N GLN A 74 -1.45 5.54 -15.24
CA GLN A 74 -2.57 6.44 -14.96
C GLN A 74 -3.77 5.68 -14.38
N HIS A 75 -4.46 6.32 -13.42
CA HIS A 75 -5.67 5.80 -12.78
C HIS A 75 -5.52 4.40 -12.15
N ALA A 76 -4.35 4.15 -11.57
CA ALA A 76 -3.99 2.86 -10.99
C ALA A 76 -3.78 2.94 -9.47
N ILE A 77 -4.01 1.81 -8.81
CA ILE A 77 -3.75 1.60 -7.39
C ILE A 77 -3.01 0.29 -7.19
N LEU A 78 -2.01 0.30 -6.30
CA LEU A 78 -1.29 -0.87 -5.84
C LEU A 78 -1.30 -0.91 -4.32
N VAL A 79 -1.61 -2.06 -3.76
CA VAL A 79 -1.60 -2.31 -2.31
C VAL A 79 -0.73 -3.51 -2.02
N ARG A 80 0.27 -3.32 -1.16
CA ARG A 80 1.20 -4.36 -0.72
C ARG A 80 1.16 -4.55 0.79
N LEU A 81 1.39 -5.78 1.22
CA LEU A 81 1.46 -6.14 2.63
C LEU A 81 2.71 -6.99 2.89
N ALA A 82 3.59 -6.50 3.75
CA ALA A 82 4.69 -7.28 4.31
C ALA A 82 4.29 -7.84 5.68
N PRO A 83 4.60 -9.11 5.99
CA PRO A 83 4.38 -9.66 7.32
C PRO A 83 5.21 -8.91 8.37
N GLY A 84 4.71 -8.84 9.60
CA GLY A 84 5.47 -8.32 10.74
C GLY A 84 6.53 -9.31 11.20
N GLU A 85 7.49 -8.86 12.00
CA GLU A 85 8.57 -9.70 12.54
C GLU A 85 8.06 -10.82 13.47
N ASN A 86 6.82 -10.74 13.94
CA ASN A 86 6.17 -11.72 14.82
C ASN A 86 5.01 -12.49 14.13
N ALA A 87 4.93 -12.46 12.80
CA ALA A 87 3.86 -13.10 12.02
C ALA A 87 4.03 -14.62 11.87
#